data_AF-A0A545BA76-F1
#
_entry.id   AF-A0A545BA76-F1
#
_cell.length_a   1.000
_cell.length_b   1.000
_cell.length_c   1.000
_cell.angle_alpha   90.00
_cell.angle_beta   90.00
_cell.angle_gamma   90.00
#
_symmetry.space_group_name_H-M   'P 1'
#
loop_
_entity.id
_entity.type
_entity.pdbx_description
1 polymer ?
#
loop_
_entity_poly.entity_id
_entity_poly.type
_entity_poly.pdbx_seq_one_letter_code
_entity_poly.pdbx_strand_id
1 'polypeptide(L)'
;ADLRRAIQVAGLLGVRRVVTMSGLPAAEAGGTTPAWNVNPWHSAYLDSLEYQWDEVAVPFWRDIEALAAEHEVKVCIEMHPHNLVFNPATLKRLVERVGATHIGAEMDPSHLFWQGIDPVAAIKDLGPLVFHAAAKDTRINDRCKVNGVLDDRFTRVTDNPLELGGHWTLNTWPTESSWDFVAVGRGHDETFWRGFLDTLRKVDSHMAVNIEHEDMELTQLEGLGVVARTLQAANSQLGRSGRGYQLHWLVGVLQVDARPYEGYRPHHRPRSRRTTSAGAAREATRSPTAARSQEPVRAAIQGARSDPGRPTDGRTRERSGQAPWDMDVSGCRAECRSPGGRTGKRHPRGGGWRPPGRCSRPSRPAA
;
A
#
# COMPACT_ATOMS: atom_id res chain seq x y z
N ALA A 1 12.38 7.58 13.97
CA ALA A 1 13.09 8.83 14.30
C ALA A 1 13.25 9.73 13.07
N ASP A 2 13.49 9.15 11.89
CA ASP A 2 13.73 9.89 10.65
C ASP A 2 12.56 10.78 10.23
N LEU A 3 11.33 10.29 10.26
CA LEU A 3 10.15 11.09 9.91
C LEU A 3 10.03 12.36 10.77
N ARG A 4 10.27 12.27 12.09
CA ARG A 4 10.25 13.44 12.99
C ARG A 4 11.29 14.49 12.58
N ARG A 5 12.51 14.04 12.26
CA ARG A 5 13.57 14.94 11.77
C ARG A 5 13.24 15.53 10.40
N ALA A 6 12.67 14.75 9.50
CA ALA A 6 12.27 15.20 8.18
C ALA A 6 11.20 16.30 8.26
N ILE A 7 10.19 16.14 9.13
CA ILE A 7 9.15 17.17 9.36
C ILE A 7 9.77 18.46 9.90
N GLN A 8 10.65 18.36 10.90
CA GLN A 8 11.34 19.53 11.48
C GLN A 8 12.17 20.28 10.43
N VAL A 9 12.98 19.56 9.65
CA VAL A 9 13.82 20.14 8.60
C VAL A 9 12.95 20.72 7.48
N ALA A 10 11.88 20.05 7.08
CA ALA A 10 10.95 20.55 6.07
C ALA A 10 10.34 21.89 6.49
N GLY A 11 9.87 21.99 7.73
CA GLY A 11 9.38 23.25 8.31
C GLY A 11 10.43 24.38 8.26
N LEU A 12 11.68 24.08 8.62
CA LEU A 12 12.79 25.05 8.56
C LEU A 12 13.13 25.49 7.12
N LEU A 13 12.99 24.59 6.14
CA LEU A 13 13.24 24.88 4.72
C LEU A 13 12.03 25.50 4.01
N GLY A 14 10.88 25.64 4.69
CA GLY A 14 9.62 26.09 4.07
C GLY A 14 8.98 25.05 3.15
N VAL A 15 9.44 23.79 3.18
CA VAL A 15 8.83 22.67 2.45
C VAL A 15 7.58 22.22 3.20
N ARG A 16 6.41 22.35 2.57
CA ARG A 16 5.11 22.13 3.22
C ARG A 16 4.57 20.71 3.11
N ARG A 17 5.27 19.81 2.42
CA ARG A 17 4.85 18.43 2.18
C ARG A 17 6.01 17.48 2.42
N VAL A 18 5.77 16.43 3.20
CA VAL A 18 6.72 15.34 3.44
C VAL A 18 6.05 14.04 3.05
N VAL A 19 6.59 13.39 2.02
CA VAL A 19 6.17 12.07 1.57
C VAL A 19 6.80 11.00 2.47
N THR A 20 6.02 9.99 2.83
CA THR A 20 6.49 8.80 3.56
C THR A 20 5.51 7.66 3.34
N MET A 21 5.97 6.43 3.59
CA MET A 21 5.06 5.31 3.78
C MET A 21 4.61 5.22 5.24
N SER A 22 3.54 4.47 5.49
CA SER A 22 2.99 4.30 6.84
C SER A 22 3.83 3.38 7.76
N GLY A 23 4.72 2.58 7.16
CA GLY A 23 5.43 1.51 7.83
C GLY A 23 4.54 0.28 8.05
N LEU A 24 5.16 -0.79 8.56
CA LEU A 24 4.49 -2.05 8.82
C LEU A 24 4.99 -2.67 10.13
N PRO A 25 4.21 -2.58 11.23
CA PRO A 25 4.59 -3.22 12.48
C PRO A 25 4.59 -4.75 12.36
N ALA A 26 5.24 -5.42 13.31
CA ALA A 26 5.13 -6.87 13.46
C ALA A 26 3.70 -7.28 13.87
N ALA A 27 3.40 -8.58 13.82
CA ALA A 27 2.06 -9.08 14.14
C ALA A 27 1.71 -8.96 15.63
N GLU A 28 2.71 -8.89 16.50
CA GLU A 28 2.55 -8.92 17.96
C GLU A 28 3.73 -8.24 18.68
N ALA A 29 3.59 -8.07 19.99
CA ALA A 29 4.60 -7.46 20.85
C ALA A 29 5.93 -8.24 20.81
N GLY A 30 7.04 -7.52 20.61
CA GLY A 30 8.39 -8.10 20.53
C GLY A 30 8.74 -8.75 19.18
N GLY A 31 7.80 -8.83 18.23
CA GLY A 31 8.09 -9.29 16.88
C GLY A 31 9.13 -8.40 16.17
N THR A 32 10.04 -9.03 15.43
CA THR A 32 11.18 -8.35 14.78
C THR A 32 11.05 -8.22 13.27
N THR A 33 10.03 -8.83 12.69
CA THR A 33 9.80 -8.88 11.24
C THR A 33 8.44 -8.26 10.93
N PRO A 34 8.33 -7.44 9.86
CA PRO A 34 7.05 -6.87 9.46
C PRO A 34 6.04 -7.96 9.08
N ALA A 35 4.76 -7.73 9.38
CA ALA A 35 3.68 -8.69 9.09
C ALA A 35 2.58 -8.04 8.26
N TRP A 36 2.54 -8.27 6.95
CA TRP A 36 1.54 -7.66 6.09
C TRP A 36 0.28 -8.53 5.97
N ASN A 37 -0.82 -8.04 6.52
CA ASN A 37 -2.12 -8.72 6.48
C ASN A 37 -2.94 -8.27 5.25
N VAL A 38 -2.81 -8.98 4.13
CA VAL A 38 -3.45 -8.61 2.84
C VAL A 38 -4.97 -8.77 2.89
N ASN A 39 -5.45 -9.91 3.40
CA ASN A 39 -6.87 -10.22 3.54
C ASN A 39 -7.11 -10.90 4.90
N PRO A 40 -7.72 -10.21 5.87
CA PRO A 40 -7.93 -10.75 7.22
C PRO A 40 -9.18 -11.64 7.27
N TRP A 41 -9.16 -12.76 6.52
CA TRP A 41 -10.30 -13.66 6.38
C TRP A 41 -10.71 -14.35 7.70
N HIS A 42 -9.76 -14.58 8.61
CA HIS A 42 -10.01 -15.19 9.91
C HIS A 42 -9.46 -14.35 11.08
N SER A 43 -9.94 -14.63 12.29
CA SER A 43 -9.72 -13.80 13.48
C SER A 43 -8.24 -13.54 13.81
N ALA A 44 -7.34 -14.51 13.65
CA ALA A 44 -5.93 -14.28 13.98
C ALA A 44 -5.28 -13.12 13.19
N TYR A 45 -5.74 -12.83 11.96
CA TYR A 45 -5.28 -11.64 11.23
C TYR A 45 -5.89 -10.34 11.77
N LEU A 46 -7.10 -10.40 12.33
CA LEU A 46 -7.69 -9.27 13.04
C LEU A 46 -6.99 -9.02 14.37
N ASP A 47 -6.66 -10.06 15.14
CA ASP A 47 -5.88 -9.93 16.37
C ASP A 47 -4.52 -9.25 16.09
N SER A 48 -3.85 -9.66 14.99
CA SER A 48 -2.63 -9.01 14.51
C SER A 48 -2.86 -7.55 14.13
N LEU A 49 -3.91 -7.25 13.35
CA LEU A 49 -4.24 -5.88 12.94
C LEU A 49 -4.61 -5.00 14.13
N GLU A 50 -5.31 -5.52 15.13
CA GLU A 50 -5.67 -4.80 16.36
C GLU A 50 -4.39 -4.36 17.08
N TYR A 51 -3.42 -5.25 17.28
CA TYR A 51 -2.11 -4.86 17.81
C TYR A 51 -1.41 -3.80 16.93
N GLN A 52 -1.31 -4.04 15.62
CA GLN A 52 -0.64 -3.13 14.69
C GLN A 52 -1.26 -1.71 14.71
N TRP A 53 -2.58 -1.63 14.74
CA TRP A 53 -3.31 -0.37 14.69
C TRP A 53 -3.39 0.32 16.06
N ASP A 54 -3.80 -0.41 17.10
CA ASP A 54 -4.16 0.16 18.41
C ASP A 54 -2.93 0.46 19.25
N GLU A 55 -2.00 -0.49 19.32
CA GLU A 55 -0.85 -0.42 20.21
C GLU A 55 0.35 0.28 19.57
N VAL A 56 0.47 0.23 18.23
CA VAL A 56 1.65 0.76 17.51
C VAL A 56 1.32 1.98 16.65
N ALA A 57 0.47 1.81 15.63
CA ALA A 57 0.33 2.82 14.58
C ALA A 57 -0.40 4.07 15.07
N VAL A 58 -1.59 3.95 15.69
CA VAL A 58 -2.37 5.14 16.11
C VAL A 58 -1.61 6.00 17.12
N PRO A 59 -0.96 5.45 18.17
CA PRO A 59 -0.13 6.26 19.06
C PRO A 59 0.99 7.00 18.32
N PHE A 60 1.74 6.31 17.46
CA PHE A 60 2.81 6.92 16.68
C PHE A 60 2.30 8.04 15.77
N TRP A 61 1.22 7.79 15.03
CA TRP A 61 0.70 8.75 14.06
C TRP A 61 0.00 9.94 14.72
N ARG A 62 -0.50 9.82 15.96
CA ARG A 62 -0.96 10.98 16.75
C ARG A 62 0.20 11.93 17.09
N ASP A 63 1.35 11.38 17.49
CA ASP A 63 2.55 12.21 17.71
C ASP A 63 3.00 12.91 16.42
N ILE A 64 2.96 12.18 15.30
CA ILE A 64 3.35 12.72 14.00
C ILE A 64 2.37 13.80 13.53
N GLU A 65 1.06 13.63 13.70
CA GLU A 65 0.05 14.65 13.40
C GLU A 65 0.33 15.93 14.17
N ALA A 66 0.59 15.83 15.48
CA ALA A 66 0.88 17.00 16.32
C ALA A 66 2.16 17.72 15.86
N LEU A 67 3.23 16.98 15.57
CA LEU A 67 4.48 17.54 15.08
C LEU A 67 4.31 18.17 13.68
N ALA A 68 3.56 17.52 12.79
CA ALA A 68 3.28 18.04 11.46
C ALA A 68 2.50 19.36 11.54
N ALA A 69 1.51 19.45 12.43
CA ALA A 69 0.77 20.68 12.69
C ALA A 69 1.67 21.80 13.25
N GLU A 70 2.54 21.51 14.22
CA GLU A 70 3.49 22.47 14.80
C GLU A 70 4.40 23.11 13.75
N HIS A 71 4.87 22.32 12.78
CA HIS A 71 5.75 22.78 11.72
C HIS A 71 5.03 23.21 10.43
N GLU A 72 3.69 23.26 10.45
CA GLU A 72 2.85 23.55 9.27
C GLU A 72 3.15 22.69 8.04
N VAL A 73 3.49 21.41 8.27
CA VAL A 73 3.81 20.41 7.26
C VAL A 73 2.61 19.47 7.07
N LYS A 74 2.31 19.12 5.82
CA LYS A 74 1.42 18.00 5.49
C LYS A 74 2.25 16.74 5.26
N VAL A 75 1.93 15.67 5.97
CA VAL A 75 2.49 14.34 5.74
C VAL A 75 1.64 13.61 4.71
N CYS A 76 2.27 13.21 3.63
CA CYS A 76 1.63 12.56 2.48
C CYS A 76 1.99 11.07 2.51
N ILE A 77 1.03 10.24 2.91
CA ILE A 77 1.17 8.79 2.98
C ILE A 77 1.02 8.21 1.59
N GLU A 78 2.11 7.65 1.08
CA GLU A 78 2.09 6.81 -0.11
C GLU A 78 1.36 5.50 0.23
N MET A 79 0.25 5.24 -0.46
CA MET A 79 -0.56 4.03 -0.27
C MET A 79 0.12 2.83 -0.93
N HIS A 80 1.16 2.33 -0.28
CA HIS A 80 2.05 1.29 -0.83
C HIS A 80 1.81 -0.06 -0.13
N PRO A 81 1.51 -1.15 -0.87
CA PRO A 81 1.47 -2.54 -0.39
C PRO A 81 2.72 -2.93 0.41
N HIS A 82 2.66 -3.92 1.31
CA HIS A 82 3.70 -4.13 2.35
C HIS A 82 3.77 -3.00 3.41
N ASN A 83 2.79 -2.10 3.46
CA ASN A 83 2.58 -1.19 4.59
C ASN A 83 1.21 -1.40 5.23
N LEU A 84 0.99 -0.80 6.40
CA LEU A 84 -0.30 -0.86 7.10
C LEU A 84 -1.39 -0.05 6.38
N VAL A 85 -0.99 1.06 5.74
CA VAL A 85 -1.82 1.87 4.84
C VAL A 85 -1.36 1.65 3.41
N PHE A 86 -2.20 1.01 2.61
CA PHE A 86 -1.86 0.55 1.25
C PHE A 86 -2.99 0.77 0.22
N ASN A 87 -4.13 1.31 0.65
CA ASN A 87 -5.26 1.63 -0.22
C ASN A 87 -6.13 2.76 0.40
N PRO A 88 -7.12 3.30 -0.34
CA PRO A 88 -7.95 4.40 0.16
C PRO A 88 -8.68 4.09 1.47
N ALA A 89 -9.16 2.86 1.65
CA ALA A 89 -9.89 2.46 2.86
C ALA A 89 -9.00 2.45 4.12
N THR A 90 -7.79 1.91 4.00
CA THR A 90 -6.81 1.90 5.09
C THR A 90 -6.27 3.29 5.39
N LEU A 91 -6.14 4.17 4.38
CA LEU A 91 -5.80 5.57 4.59
C LEU A 91 -6.89 6.31 5.37
N LYS A 92 -8.15 6.18 4.95
CA LYS A 92 -9.30 6.77 5.66
C LYS A 92 -9.35 6.28 7.10
N ARG A 93 -9.10 4.99 7.34
CA ARG A 93 -8.98 4.42 8.69
C ARG A 93 -7.90 5.11 9.52
N LEU A 94 -6.71 5.32 8.96
CA LEU A 94 -5.63 6.03 9.67
C LEU A 94 -6.07 7.46 10.05
N VAL A 95 -6.59 8.21 9.08
CA VAL A 95 -7.03 9.59 9.28
C VAL A 95 -8.11 9.68 10.35
N GLU A 96 -9.12 8.82 10.27
CA GLU A 96 -10.24 8.80 11.23
C GLU A 96 -9.77 8.47 12.65
N ARG A 97 -8.95 7.43 12.82
CA ARG A 97 -8.54 6.97 14.16
C ARG A 97 -7.55 7.91 14.85
N VAL A 98 -6.72 8.58 14.07
CA VAL A 98 -5.82 9.62 14.56
C VAL A 98 -6.58 10.93 14.81
N GLY A 99 -7.66 11.19 14.09
CA GLY A 99 -8.30 12.51 14.02
C GLY A 99 -7.45 13.48 13.22
N ALA A 100 -6.79 12.99 12.17
CA ALA A 100 -5.74 13.71 11.46
C ALA A 100 -6.27 14.84 10.57
N THR A 101 -5.52 15.93 10.53
CA THR A 101 -5.74 17.08 9.63
C THR A 101 -4.50 17.41 8.82
N HIS A 102 -3.32 16.92 9.23
CA HIS A 102 -2.02 17.10 8.57
C HIS A 102 -1.49 15.81 7.96
N ILE A 103 -2.18 14.68 8.11
CA ILE A 103 -1.87 13.42 7.43
C ILE A 103 -2.91 13.16 6.33
N GLY A 104 -2.44 12.88 5.12
CA GLY A 104 -3.27 12.60 3.95
C GLY A 104 -2.55 11.69 2.96
N ALA A 105 -3.07 11.56 1.75
CA ALA A 105 -2.48 10.73 0.70
C ALA A 105 -1.37 11.47 -0.05
N GLU A 106 -0.31 10.74 -0.37
CA GLU A 106 0.30 10.86 -1.68
C GLU A 106 -0.44 9.92 -2.65
N MET A 107 -0.96 10.47 -3.73
CA MET A 107 -1.57 9.69 -4.79
C MET A 107 -0.51 9.24 -5.79
N ASP A 108 0.08 8.07 -5.53
CA ASP A 108 0.82 7.29 -6.52
C ASP A 108 -0.12 6.21 -7.11
N PRO A 109 -0.40 6.21 -8.42
CA PRO A 109 -1.34 5.26 -9.02
C PRO A 109 -0.73 3.88 -9.30
N SER A 110 0.60 3.73 -9.30
CA SER A 110 1.28 2.49 -9.71
C SER A 110 0.87 1.29 -8.85
N HIS A 111 0.86 1.48 -7.53
CA HIS A 111 0.45 0.45 -6.59
C HIS A 111 -1.07 0.18 -6.60
N LEU A 112 -1.86 1.12 -7.11
CA LEU A 112 -3.32 1.01 -7.17
C LEU A 112 -3.73 0.16 -8.38
N PHE A 113 -3.03 0.30 -9.51
CA PHE A 113 -3.36 -0.43 -10.74
C PHE A 113 -3.40 -1.94 -10.55
N TRP A 114 -2.34 -2.52 -9.98
CA TRP A 114 -2.31 -3.98 -9.80
C TRP A 114 -3.23 -4.47 -8.68
N GLN A 115 -3.63 -3.60 -7.74
CA GLN A 115 -4.69 -3.91 -6.79
C GLN A 115 -6.10 -3.89 -7.42
N GLY A 116 -6.21 -3.49 -8.70
CA GLY A 116 -7.49 -3.32 -9.40
C GLY A 116 -8.25 -2.05 -8.98
N ILE A 117 -7.56 -1.08 -8.37
CA ILE A 117 -8.12 0.19 -7.95
C ILE A 117 -8.04 1.17 -9.12
N ASP A 118 -9.16 1.82 -9.46
CA ASP A 118 -9.17 2.97 -10.38
C ASP A 118 -8.63 4.21 -9.64
N PRO A 119 -7.46 4.75 -10.02
CA PRO A 119 -6.87 5.90 -9.32
C PRO A 119 -7.71 7.17 -9.47
N VAL A 120 -8.42 7.36 -10.59
CA VAL A 120 -9.29 8.53 -10.78
C VAL A 120 -10.50 8.44 -9.85
N ALA A 121 -11.07 7.26 -9.67
CA ALA A 121 -12.12 7.04 -8.68
C ALA A 121 -11.59 7.22 -7.25
N ALA A 122 -10.40 6.72 -6.94
CA ALA A 122 -9.77 6.87 -5.64
C ALA A 122 -9.50 8.33 -5.28
N ILE A 123 -9.02 9.17 -6.22
CA ILE A 123 -8.85 10.61 -6.00
C ILE A 123 -10.19 11.26 -5.64
N LYS A 124 -11.27 10.93 -6.36
CA LYS A 124 -12.60 11.49 -6.08
C LYS A 124 -13.13 11.06 -4.71
N ASP A 125 -12.89 9.82 -4.33
CA ASP A 125 -13.33 9.25 -3.06
C ASP A 125 -12.55 9.79 -1.85
N LEU A 126 -11.25 10.04 -2.02
CA LEU A 126 -10.39 10.66 -0.99
C LEU A 126 -10.58 12.18 -0.93
N GLY A 127 -10.83 12.82 -2.06
CA GLY A 127 -11.09 14.26 -2.16
C GLY A 127 -9.99 15.08 -1.48
N PRO A 128 -10.32 15.99 -0.54
CA PRO A 128 -9.34 16.83 0.15
C PRO A 128 -8.23 16.09 0.91
N LEU A 129 -8.36 14.77 1.12
CA LEU A 129 -7.30 13.98 1.73
C LEU A 129 -6.12 13.75 0.79
N VAL A 130 -6.24 14.00 -0.52
CA VAL A 130 -5.09 13.94 -1.43
C VAL A 130 -4.26 15.21 -1.27
N PHE A 131 -3.06 15.08 -0.69
CA PHE A 131 -2.17 16.20 -0.40
C PHE A 131 -1.04 16.35 -1.43
N HIS A 132 -0.61 15.25 -2.03
CA HIS A 132 0.44 15.19 -3.03
C HIS A 132 0.15 14.10 -4.04
N ALA A 133 0.91 14.05 -5.14
CA ALA A 133 0.77 13.01 -6.14
C ALA A 133 2.11 12.71 -6.83
N ALA A 134 2.25 11.46 -7.23
CA ALA A 134 3.32 10.97 -8.08
C ALA A 134 2.72 10.39 -9.38
N ALA A 135 3.46 10.52 -10.47
CA ALA A 135 3.18 9.89 -11.74
C ALA A 135 4.14 8.73 -11.93
N LYS A 136 3.64 7.54 -11.61
CA LYS A 136 4.31 6.25 -11.78
C LYS A 136 3.31 5.28 -12.40
N ASP A 137 3.76 4.47 -13.36
CA ASP A 137 2.87 3.63 -14.16
C ASP A 137 3.12 2.15 -13.89
N THR A 138 2.11 1.33 -14.17
CA THR A 138 2.18 -0.12 -14.01
C THR A 138 1.49 -0.79 -15.17
N ARG A 139 2.18 -1.74 -15.79
CA ARG A 139 1.63 -2.58 -16.84
C ARG A 139 1.26 -3.93 -16.24
N ILE A 140 0.02 -4.36 -16.42
CA ILE A 140 -0.40 -5.73 -16.11
C ILE A 140 -0.03 -6.63 -17.28
N ASN A 141 0.78 -7.64 -17.01
CA ASN A 141 1.30 -8.54 -18.03
C ASN A 141 0.39 -9.76 -18.21
N ASP A 142 0.52 -10.47 -19.33
CA ASP A 142 -0.26 -11.67 -19.62
C ASP A 142 -0.10 -12.78 -18.57
N ARG A 143 1.06 -12.85 -17.90
CA ARG A 143 1.28 -13.82 -16.81
C ARG A 143 0.29 -13.64 -15.66
N CYS A 144 -0.24 -12.45 -15.43
CA CYS A 144 -1.25 -12.19 -14.40
C CYS A 144 -2.50 -13.06 -14.56
N LYS A 145 -2.83 -13.52 -15.79
CA LYS A 145 -3.96 -14.42 -16.04
C LYS A 145 -3.77 -15.80 -15.42
N VAL A 146 -2.52 -16.20 -15.16
CA VAL A 146 -2.15 -17.49 -14.57
C VAL A 146 -1.83 -17.36 -13.09
N ASN A 147 -1.00 -16.37 -12.74
CA ASN A 147 -0.48 -16.23 -11.37
C ASN A 147 -1.33 -15.29 -10.49
N GLY A 148 -2.20 -14.47 -11.10
CA GLY A 148 -2.81 -13.34 -10.40
C GLY A 148 -1.81 -12.21 -10.11
N VAL A 149 -2.27 -11.19 -9.40
CA VAL A 149 -1.49 -9.98 -9.09
C VAL A 149 -0.54 -10.14 -7.89
N LEU A 150 -0.82 -11.09 -7.01
CA LEU A 150 -0.01 -11.43 -5.83
C LEU A 150 1.05 -12.49 -6.19
N ASP A 151 1.98 -12.12 -7.08
CA ASP A 151 3.06 -13.00 -7.53
C ASP A 151 4.17 -13.11 -6.47
N ASP A 152 4.39 -14.28 -5.87
CA ASP A 152 5.32 -14.50 -4.76
C ASP A 152 6.69 -15.05 -5.17
N ARG A 153 6.94 -15.22 -6.48
CA ARG A 153 8.12 -15.90 -7.04
C ARG A 153 9.42 -15.08 -6.98
N PHE A 154 9.49 -14.07 -6.13
CA PHE A 154 10.68 -13.24 -5.94
C PHE A 154 11.83 -14.05 -5.35
N THR A 155 13.06 -13.72 -5.74
CA THR A 155 14.28 -14.39 -5.23
C THR A 155 15.27 -13.38 -4.67
N ARG A 156 16.25 -13.84 -3.88
CA ARG A 156 17.24 -12.93 -3.30
C ARG A 156 18.22 -12.43 -4.35
N VAL A 157 18.60 -11.16 -4.26
CA VAL A 157 19.77 -10.64 -4.99
C VAL A 157 21.02 -11.16 -4.29
N THR A 158 21.88 -11.89 -5.03
CA THR A 158 23.17 -12.38 -4.50
C THR A 158 24.30 -11.41 -4.76
N ASP A 159 24.23 -10.69 -5.87
CA ASP A 159 25.29 -9.82 -6.35
C ASP A 159 24.93 -8.36 -6.07
N ASN A 160 25.69 -7.74 -5.17
CA ASN A 160 25.57 -6.31 -4.82
C ASN A 160 24.13 -5.87 -4.46
N PRO A 161 23.53 -6.49 -3.43
CA PRO A 161 22.14 -6.24 -3.08
C PRO A 161 21.95 -4.81 -2.58
N LEU A 162 20.88 -4.15 -3.04
CA LEU A 162 20.49 -2.84 -2.54
C LEU A 162 19.95 -2.96 -1.11
N GLU A 163 20.61 -2.31 -0.15
CA GLU A 163 20.16 -2.28 1.24
C GLU A 163 18.96 -1.35 1.43
N LEU A 164 17.91 -1.84 2.09
CA LEU A 164 16.69 -1.08 2.42
C LEU A 164 16.66 -0.62 3.88
N GLY A 165 17.79 -0.78 4.59
CA GLY A 165 17.95 -0.48 6.01
C GLY A 165 18.03 -1.74 6.87
N GLY A 166 18.92 -1.71 7.88
CA GLY A 166 19.20 -2.88 8.71
C GLY A 166 19.94 -3.96 7.92
N HIS A 167 19.41 -5.19 7.93
CA HIS A 167 19.97 -6.32 7.17
C HIS A 167 19.09 -6.72 5.98
N TRP A 168 18.10 -5.89 5.64
CA TRP A 168 17.12 -6.17 4.59
C TRP A 168 17.60 -5.60 3.25
N THR A 169 17.31 -6.33 2.18
CA THR A 169 17.72 -5.98 0.82
C THR A 169 16.59 -6.13 -0.18
N LEU A 170 16.67 -5.41 -1.29
CA LEU A 170 15.75 -5.59 -2.41
C LEU A 170 15.90 -7.00 -3.02
N ASN A 171 14.78 -7.57 -3.47
CA ASN A 171 14.73 -8.88 -4.13
C ASN A 171 14.76 -8.75 -5.66
N THR A 172 15.17 -9.83 -6.32
CA THR A 172 15.09 -10.01 -7.77
C THR A 172 13.63 -10.25 -8.16
N TRP A 173 13.17 -9.49 -9.16
CA TRP A 173 11.86 -9.65 -9.78
C TRP A 173 11.69 -11.04 -10.44
N PRO A 174 10.48 -11.63 -10.41
CA PRO A 174 10.19 -12.83 -11.17
C PRO A 174 10.41 -12.62 -12.67
N THR A 175 10.95 -13.64 -13.35
CA THR A 175 10.93 -13.67 -14.82
C THR A 175 9.49 -13.87 -15.30
N GLU A 176 9.11 -13.15 -16.35
CA GLU A 176 7.71 -13.06 -16.80
C GLU A 176 6.80 -12.72 -15.61
N SER A 177 7.02 -11.56 -15.01
CA SER A 177 6.25 -11.04 -13.88
C SER A 177 4.77 -10.87 -14.25
N SER A 178 3.88 -10.95 -13.25
CA SER A 178 2.46 -10.63 -13.46
C SER A 178 2.23 -9.15 -13.79
N TRP A 179 3.11 -8.26 -13.37
CA TRP A 179 3.04 -6.83 -13.63
C TRP A 179 4.43 -6.22 -13.45
N ASP A 180 4.67 -5.09 -14.13
CA ASP A 180 5.92 -4.33 -14.01
C ASP A 180 5.62 -2.86 -13.74
N PHE A 181 6.49 -2.20 -12.96
CA PHE A 181 6.61 -0.74 -13.05
C PHE A 181 7.23 -0.37 -14.38
N VAL A 182 6.62 0.61 -15.05
CA VAL A 182 7.04 1.07 -16.37
C VAL A 182 6.97 2.59 -16.44
N ALA A 183 7.63 3.18 -17.44
CA ALA A 183 7.50 4.60 -17.69
C ALA A 183 6.04 4.98 -18.02
N VAL A 184 5.58 6.09 -17.46
CA VAL A 184 4.29 6.72 -17.74
C VAL A 184 4.01 6.82 -19.24
N GLY A 185 2.90 6.21 -19.64
CA GLY A 185 2.50 6.09 -21.05
C GLY A 185 2.64 4.68 -21.60
N ARG A 186 3.36 3.78 -20.90
CA ARG A 186 3.57 2.38 -21.31
C ARG A 186 2.59 1.41 -20.66
N GLY A 187 2.08 1.73 -19.46
CA GLY A 187 1.02 0.97 -18.81
C GLY A 187 -0.35 1.52 -19.19
N HIS A 188 -0.50 2.84 -19.12
CA HIS A 188 -1.75 3.55 -19.39
C HIS A 188 -1.53 4.71 -20.37
N ASP A 189 -2.52 4.96 -21.22
CA ASP A 189 -2.44 5.93 -22.32
C ASP A 189 -2.58 7.39 -21.87
N GLU A 190 -2.33 8.33 -22.79
CA GLU A 190 -2.49 9.76 -22.52
C GLU A 190 -3.92 10.14 -22.09
N THR A 191 -4.94 9.39 -22.53
CA THR A 191 -6.34 9.61 -22.15
C THR A 191 -6.53 9.42 -20.65
N PHE A 192 -5.99 8.32 -20.11
CA PHE A 192 -5.98 8.07 -18.68
C PHE A 192 -5.23 9.18 -17.93
N TRP A 193 -3.98 9.46 -18.33
CA TRP A 193 -3.14 10.43 -17.64
C TRP A 193 -3.73 11.84 -17.65
N ARG A 194 -4.40 12.24 -18.73
CA ARG A 194 -5.17 13.49 -18.77
C ARG A 194 -6.30 13.48 -17.73
N GLY A 195 -7.05 12.39 -17.62
CA GLY A 195 -8.13 12.24 -16.63
C GLY A 195 -7.61 12.27 -15.19
N PHE A 196 -6.46 11.64 -14.93
CA PHE A 196 -5.77 11.66 -13.64
C PHE A 196 -5.36 13.09 -13.25
N LEU A 197 -4.65 13.80 -14.13
CA LEU A 197 -4.22 15.19 -13.92
C LEU A 197 -5.40 16.15 -13.72
N ASP A 198 -6.46 16.02 -14.53
CA ASP A 198 -7.68 16.83 -14.39
C ASP A 198 -8.36 16.62 -13.04
N THR A 199 -8.42 15.37 -12.57
CA THR A 199 -9.06 15.03 -11.30
C THR A 199 -8.26 15.54 -10.10
N LEU A 200 -6.93 15.43 -10.13
CA LEU A 200 -6.06 16.04 -9.13
C LEU A 200 -6.23 17.56 -9.06
N ARG A 201 -6.28 18.23 -10.22
CA ARG A 201 -6.47 19.69 -10.32
C ARG A 201 -7.81 20.16 -9.74
N LYS A 202 -8.84 19.30 -9.76
CA LYS A 202 -10.14 19.57 -9.13
C LYS A 202 -10.09 19.46 -7.60
N VAL A 203 -9.15 18.70 -7.05
CA VAL A 203 -8.90 18.61 -5.61
C VAL A 203 -8.08 19.81 -5.14
N ASP A 204 -6.95 20.07 -5.80
CA ASP A 204 -6.09 21.23 -5.55
C ASP A 204 -5.55 21.74 -6.90
N SER A 205 -5.91 22.97 -7.27
CA SER A 205 -5.45 23.58 -8.53
C SER A 205 -3.95 23.83 -8.57
N HIS A 206 -3.26 23.77 -7.43
CA HIS A 206 -1.82 23.88 -7.27
C HIS A 206 -1.14 22.54 -6.98
N MET A 207 -1.84 21.40 -7.14
CA MET A 207 -1.28 20.07 -6.91
C MET A 207 -0.01 19.87 -7.74
N ALA A 208 1.11 19.65 -7.07
CA ALA A 208 2.34 19.18 -7.72
C ALA A 208 2.21 17.68 -8.02
N VAL A 209 2.65 17.28 -9.21
CA VAL A 209 2.73 15.87 -9.64
C VAL A 209 4.19 15.56 -9.93
N ASN A 210 4.79 14.75 -9.07
CA ASN A 210 6.19 14.37 -9.21
C ASN A 210 6.32 13.23 -10.23
N ILE A 211 7.47 13.16 -10.92
CA ILE A 211 7.79 11.96 -11.70
C ILE A 211 8.56 11.03 -10.78
N GLU A 212 7.96 9.86 -10.51
CA GLU A 212 8.67 8.74 -9.92
C GLU A 212 8.86 7.69 -11.02
N HIS A 213 10.07 7.65 -11.57
CA HIS A 213 10.36 6.81 -12.72
C HIS A 213 10.98 5.48 -12.30
N GLU A 214 10.34 4.40 -12.71
CA GLU A 214 10.85 3.04 -12.58
C GLU A 214 10.45 2.26 -13.84
N ASP A 215 11.44 1.80 -14.60
CA ASP A 215 11.25 0.96 -15.78
C ASP A 215 12.54 0.17 -16.04
N MET A 216 12.47 -1.15 -16.03
CA MET A 216 13.64 -2.01 -16.24
C MET A 216 14.04 -2.13 -17.73
N GLU A 217 13.18 -1.67 -18.64
CA GLU A 217 13.36 -1.76 -20.09
C GLU A 217 14.00 -0.48 -20.69
N LEU A 218 14.08 0.60 -19.90
CA LEU A 218 14.60 1.90 -20.34
C LEU A 218 15.76 2.35 -19.47
N THR A 219 16.67 3.13 -20.05
CA THR A 219 17.61 3.90 -19.21
C THR A 219 16.88 5.04 -18.51
N GLN A 220 17.48 5.55 -17.44
CA GLN A 220 16.89 6.61 -16.62
C GLN A 220 16.51 7.86 -17.44
N LEU A 221 17.41 8.35 -18.30
CA LEU A 221 17.17 9.56 -19.08
C LEU A 221 16.16 9.35 -20.22
N GLU A 222 16.17 8.17 -20.85
CA GLU A 222 15.19 7.81 -21.86
C GLU A 222 13.79 7.72 -21.25
N GLY A 223 13.67 7.01 -20.12
CA GLY A 223 12.44 6.87 -19.36
C GLY A 223 11.90 8.22 -18.88
N LEU A 224 12.74 9.05 -18.27
CA LEU A 224 12.35 10.41 -17.87
C LEU A 224 11.87 11.24 -19.08
N GLY A 225 12.54 11.13 -20.22
CA GLY A 225 12.13 11.80 -21.45
C GLY A 225 10.78 11.33 -21.98
N VAL A 226 10.49 10.02 -21.90
CA VAL A 226 9.17 9.45 -22.24
C VAL A 226 8.11 9.99 -21.29
N VAL A 227 8.30 9.86 -19.97
CA VAL A 227 7.35 10.32 -18.95
C VAL A 227 7.02 11.80 -19.14
N ALA A 228 8.04 12.65 -19.29
CA ALA A 228 7.87 14.08 -19.44
C ALA A 228 7.03 14.43 -20.68
N ARG A 229 7.30 13.79 -21.83
CA ARG A 229 6.52 14.00 -23.05
C ARG A 229 5.06 13.56 -22.87
N THR A 230 4.82 12.37 -22.32
CA THR A 230 3.48 11.84 -22.07
C THR A 230 2.66 12.79 -21.17
N LEU A 231 3.24 13.21 -20.04
CA LEU A 231 2.55 14.10 -19.10
C LEU A 231 2.33 15.51 -19.67
N GLN A 232 3.28 16.04 -20.45
CA GLN A 232 3.12 17.31 -21.14
C GLN A 232 2.02 17.24 -22.21
N ALA A 233 1.97 16.17 -22.99
CA ALA A 233 0.92 15.93 -23.98
C ALA A 233 -0.45 15.84 -23.30
N ALA A 234 -0.59 15.03 -22.25
CA ALA A 234 -1.80 14.90 -21.45
C ALA A 234 -2.25 16.25 -20.87
N ASN A 235 -1.34 17.02 -20.27
CA ASN A 235 -1.63 18.34 -19.69
C ASN A 235 -2.01 19.39 -20.75
N SER A 236 -1.38 19.38 -21.94
CA SER A 236 -1.69 20.33 -23.02
C SER A 236 -3.13 20.25 -23.50
N GLN A 237 -3.73 19.05 -23.41
CA GLN A 237 -5.11 18.80 -23.80
C GLN A 237 -6.11 19.37 -22.78
N LEU A 238 -5.72 19.59 -21.52
CA LEU A 238 -6.59 20.21 -20.50
C LEU A 238 -6.88 21.68 -20.81
N GLY A 239 -5.88 22.42 -21.28
CA GLY A 239 -5.99 23.86 -21.59
C GLY A 239 -6.89 24.20 -22.78
N ARG A 240 -7.24 23.22 -23.62
CA ARG A 240 -8.12 23.40 -24.78
C ARG A 240 -9.62 23.35 -24.43
N SER A 241 -9.97 23.08 -23.17
CA SER A 241 -11.36 22.88 -22.73
C SER A 241 -11.99 24.06 -21.95
N GLY A 242 -11.26 25.14 -21.64
CA GLY A 242 -11.86 26.37 -21.12
C GLY A 242 -10.98 27.16 -20.15
N ARG A 243 -10.81 28.46 -20.47
CA ARG A 243 -10.09 29.52 -19.74
C ARG A 243 -8.60 29.28 -19.50
N GLY A 244 -7.80 29.95 -20.33
CA GLY A 244 -6.34 29.93 -20.28
C GLY A 244 -5.79 30.54 -18.99
N TYR A 245 -4.85 29.82 -18.39
CA TYR A 245 -3.91 30.33 -17.39
C TYR A 245 -2.59 29.58 -17.59
N GLN A 246 -1.49 30.34 -17.66
CA GLN A 246 -0.13 29.83 -17.85
C GLN A 246 0.36 29.07 -16.61
N LEU A 247 1.09 27.97 -16.83
CA LEU A 247 1.60 27.06 -15.80
C LEU A 247 3.14 27.05 -15.82
N HIS A 248 3.74 27.46 -14.70
CA HIS A 248 5.10 27.07 -14.34
C HIS A 248 5.00 25.76 -13.55
N TRP A 249 5.33 24.64 -14.19
CA TRP A 249 5.47 23.36 -13.48
C TRP A 249 6.93 23.16 -13.06
N LEU A 250 7.16 22.88 -11.78
CA LEU A 250 8.36 22.15 -11.37
C LEU A 250 7.98 20.66 -11.40
N VAL A 251 8.44 19.97 -12.45
CA VAL A 251 8.52 18.51 -12.42
C VAL A 251 9.64 18.17 -11.43
N GLY A 252 9.27 17.83 -10.20
CA GLY A 252 10.19 17.26 -9.23
C GLY A 252 10.50 15.82 -9.61
N VAL A 253 11.78 15.50 -9.77
CA VAL A 253 12.25 14.12 -9.99
C VAL A 253 12.59 13.55 -8.62
N LEU A 254 11.83 12.55 -8.16
CA LEU A 254 12.25 11.70 -7.04
C LEU A 254 12.85 10.43 -7.64
N GLN A 255 14.14 10.20 -7.36
CA GLN A 255 14.92 9.10 -7.87
C GLN A 255 15.11 8.06 -6.75
N VAL A 256 14.62 6.84 -6.97
CA VAL A 256 15.04 5.67 -6.21
C VAL A 256 15.99 4.88 -7.11
N ASP A 257 17.29 5.05 -6.90
CA ASP A 257 18.31 4.34 -7.67
C ASP A 257 18.60 2.98 -7.02
N ALA A 258 18.29 1.90 -7.71
CA ALA A 258 18.62 0.54 -7.27
C ALA A 258 20.03 0.10 -7.73
N ARG A 259 20.82 0.98 -8.38
CA ARG A 259 22.20 0.67 -8.73
C ARG A 259 23.18 1.35 -7.75
N PRO A 260 24.20 0.64 -7.27
CA PRO A 260 25.22 1.24 -6.42
C PRO A 260 26.03 2.27 -7.21
N TYR A 261 26.05 3.49 -6.68
CA TYR A 261 26.88 4.58 -7.14
C TYR A 261 28.37 4.24 -6.93
N GLU A 262 29.14 4.04 -8.01
CA GLU A 262 30.57 3.67 -7.98
C GLU A 262 31.50 4.72 -7.32
N GLY A 263 30.99 5.90 -6.96
CA GLY A 263 31.79 7.01 -6.44
C GLY A 263 31.89 7.16 -4.92
N TYR A 264 31.14 6.37 -4.13
CA TYR A 264 31.16 6.54 -2.67
C TYR A 264 32.20 5.62 -2.01
N ARG A 265 33.31 6.21 -1.54
CA ARG A 265 34.24 5.55 -0.62
C ARG A 265 33.92 6.01 0.82
N PRO A 266 33.40 5.16 1.71
CA PRO A 266 33.24 5.53 3.10
C PRO A 266 34.61 5.79 3.73
N HIS A 267 34.79 6.96 4.35
CA HIS A 267 35.92 7.19 5.25
C HIS A 267 35.76 6.31 6.50
N HIS A 268 36.44 5.16 6.54
CA HIS A 268 36.59 4.39 7.75
C HIS A 268 37.44 5.18 8.77
N ARG A 269 36.79 5.76 9.78
CA ARG A 269 37.48 6.10 11.03
C ARG A 269 37.76 4.79 11.79
N PRO A 270 39.01 4.49 12.15
CA PRO A 270 39.31 3.30 12.94
C PRO A 270 38.69 3.46 14.34
N ARG A 271 37.79 2.55 14.72
CA ARG A 271 37.37 2.39 16.12
C ARG A 271 38.55 1.89 16.93
N SER A 272 38.99 2.67 17.91
CA SER A 272 39.97 2.24 18.90
C SER A 272 39.37 1.09 19.72
N ARG A 273 39.95 -0.11 19.60
CA ARG A 273 39.69 -1.21 20.52
C ARG A 273 40.38 -0.88 21.85
N ARG A 274 39.59 -0.58 22.89
CA ARG A 274 40.03 -0.78 24.27
C ARG A 274 39.92 -2.27 24.58
N THR A 275 41.06 -2.95 24.58
CA THR A 275 41.20 -4.29 25.14
C THR A 275 41.49 -4.17 26.63
N THR A 276 40.56 -4.62 27.46
CA THR A 276 40.86 -5.05 28.84
C THR A 276 41.33 -6.50 28.79
N SER A 277 42.56 -6.73 29.25
CA SER A 277 43.16 -8.05 29.45
C SER A 277 42.64 -8.71 30.73
N ALA A 278 42.33 -10.00 30.66
CA ALA A 278 42.67 -11.04 31.66
C ALA A 278 41.91 -12.33 31.35
N GLY A 279 42.61 -13.48 31.41
CA GLY A 279 41.98 -14.79 31.60
C GLY A 279 42.42 -15.87 30.61
N ALA A 280 43.33 -16.72 31.06
CA ALA A 280 44.09 -17.71 30.30
C ALA A 280 43.32 -18.98 29.87
N ALA A 281 43.83 -19.56 28.78
CA ALA A 281 44.05 -20.99 28.50
C ALA A 281 42.87 -21.98 28.49
N ARG A 282 42.62 -22.59 27.33
CA ARG A 282 43.10 -23.95 27.00
C ARG A 282 42.84 -24.32 25.54
N GLU A 283 43.82 -25.02 25.01
CA GLU A 283 44.02 -25.48 23.64
C GLU A 283 43.43 -26.89 23.48
N ALA A 284 42.70 -27.16 22.40
CA ALA A 284 42.44 -28.52 21.92
C ALA A 284 42.18 -28.49 20.41
N THR A 285 43.19 -28.94 19.68
CA THR A 285 43.21 -29.25 18.26
C THR A 285 42.38 -30.50 17.95
N ARG A 286 41.64 -30.49 16.84
CA ARG A 286 41.42 -31.68 15.98
C ARG A 286 40.85 -31.28 14.60
N SER A 287 41.53 -31.74 13.57
CA SER A 287 41.25 -31.63 12.13
C SER A 287 40.29 -32.73 11.62
N PRO A 288 39.82 -32.66 10.35
CA PRO A 288 38.50 -33.16 9.92
C PRO A 288 38.52 -34.49 9.16
N THR A 289 37.35 -35.12 9.06
CA THR A 289 36.96 -36.19 8.12
C THR A 289 35.46 -36.06 7.88
N ALA A 290 34.81 -36.47 6.80
CA ALA A 290 35.11 -36.75 5.40
C ALA A 290 33.71 -36.94 4.76
N ALA A 291 33.60 -36.70 3.46
CA ALA A 291 32.38 -36.71 2.65
C ALA A 291 31.60 -38.04 2.59
N ARG A 292 30.30 -37.92 2.28
CA ARG A 292 29.37 -38.82 1.51
C ARG A 292 27.94 -38.57 2.00
N SER A 293 26.84 -38.64 1.26
CA SER A 293 26.48 -38.81 -0.16
C SER A 293 24.96 -38.61 -0.21
N GLN A 294 24.43 -38.11 -1.33
CA GLN A 294 22.99 -37.93 -1.58
C GLN A 294 22.23 -39.27 -1.78
N GLU A 295 20.95 -39.30 -1.38
CA GLU A 295 19.74 -39.68 -2.16
C GLU A 295 18.58 -40.28 -1.33
N PRO A 296 17.31 -40.23 -1.82
CA PRO A 296 16.14 -39.89 -1.00
C PRO A 296 15.22 -41.07 -0.63
N VAL A 297 14.42 -40.87 0.42
CA VAL A 297 13.35 -41.80 0.83
C VAL A 297 12.00 -41.34 0.28
N ARG A 298 11.37 -42.17 -0.55
CA ARG A 298 9.92 -42.16 -0.85
C ARG A 298 9.23 -43.24 -0.02
N ALA A 299 8.07 -42.91 0.56
CA ALA A 299 6.91 -43.77 0.95
C ALA A 299 6.22 -43.12 2.18
N ALA A 300 4.90 -43.13 2.39
CA ALA A 300 3.78 -43.65 1.64
C ALA A 300 2.49 -43.00 2.19
N ILE A 301 1.51 -42.80 1.31
CA ILE A 301 0.09 -42.73 1.66
C ILE A 301 -0.46 -44.15 1.53
N GLN A 302 -1.01 -44.70 2.61
CA GLN A 302 -1.97 -45.81 2.63
C GLN A 302 -3.24 -45.21 3.26
N GLY A 303 -4.46 -45.42 2.80
CA GLY A 303 -4.97 -46.44 1.89
C GLY A 303 -6.24 -47.01 2.52
N ALA A 304 -7.38 -46.90 1.83
CA ALA A 304 -8.50 -47.80 2.04
C ALA A 304 -9.21 -47.99 0.69
N ARG A 305 -8.97 -49.16 0.10
CA ARG A 305 -9.69 -49.74 -1.04
C ARG A 305 -10.76 -50.68 -0.50
N SER A 306 -11.87 -50.82 -1.23
CA SER A 306 -12.28 -52.08 -1.89
C SER A 306 -13.70 -51.91 -2.48
N ASP A 307 -13.94 -51.83 -3.80
CA ASP A 307 -13.93 -52.85 -4.90
C ASP A 307 -15.36 -53.39 -5.19
N PRO A 308 -15.66 -54.10 -6.31
CA PRO A 308 -15.98 -53.59 -7.66
C PRO A 308 -17.30 -54.13 -8.27
N GLY A 309 -17.72 -53.61 -9.43
CA GLY A 309 -18.75 -54.24 -10.27
C GLY A 309 -19.16 -53.43 -11.52
N ARG A 310 -18.93 -53.99 -12.70
CA ARG A 310 -19.00 -53.44 -14.09
C ARG A 310 -20.41 -53.64 -14.73
N PRO A 311 -20.64 -53.37 -16.05
CA PRO A 311 -20.74 -52.13 -16.85
C PRO A 311 -22.16 -51.93 -17.50
N THR A 312 -22.33 -50.84 -18.27
CA THR A 312 -22.89 -50.75 -19.66
C THR A 312 -23.92 -49.64 -19.94
N ASP A 313 -23.60 -48.87 -20.99
CA ASP A 313 -24.44 -48.35 -22.09
C ASP A 313 -25.49 -47.22 -21.87
N GLY A 314 -25.48 -46.28 -22.82
CA GLY A 314 -26.71 -45.90 -23.52
C GLY A 314 -27.47 -44.64 -23.12
N ARG A 315 -27.25 -43.57 -23.90
CA ARG A 315 -28.24 -42.57 -24.38
C ARG A 315 -28.88 -41.56 -23.41
N THR A 316 -28.59 -40.29 -23.73
CA THR A 316 -29.50 -39.11 -23.81
C THR A 316 -30.70 -39.00 -22.86
N ARG A 317 -30.74 -37.90 -22.09
CA ARG A 317 -31.88 -36.96 -22.07
C ARG A 317 -31.57 -35.70 -21.28
N GLU A 318 -31.88 -34.56 -21.89
CA GLU A 318 -32.10 -33.28 -21.22
C GLU A 318 -33.15 -33.44 -20.12
N ARG A 319 -32.89 -32.81 -18.96
CA ARG A 319 -33.91 -32.07 -18.20
C ARG A 319 -33.29 -31.21 -17.10
N SER A 320 -33.68 -29.95 -17.16
CA SER A 320 -33.79 -28.96 -16.09
C SER A 320 -33.97 -29.52 -14.68
N GLY A 321 -33.21 -28.98 -13.72
CA GLY A 321 -33.42 -29.18 -12.29
C GLY A 321 -32.62 -28.17 -11.47
N GLN A 322 -33.23 -27.04 -11.14
CA GLN A 322 -32.82 -26.20 -10.02
C GLN A 322 -33.13 -26.92 -8.70
N ALA A 323 -32.19 -26.91 -7.76
CA ALA A 323 -32.45 -27.08 -6.34
C ALA A 323 -31.70 -25.96 -5.58
N PRO A 324 -32.37 -25.24 -4.67
CA PRO A 324 -31.80 -24.09 -3.96
C PRO A 324 -31.13 -24.53 -2.64
N TRP A 325 -30.15 -23.74 -2.21
CA TRP A 325 -29.67 -23.73 -0.83
C TRP A 325 -30.45 -22.64 -0.09
N ASP A 326 -31.40 -23.06 0.75
CA ASP A 326 -32.08 -22.21 1.72
C ASP A 326 -31.10 -21.85 2.86
N MET A 327 -30.90 -20.55 3.09
CA MET A 327 -30.56 -20.03 4.41
C MET A 327 -31.63 -19.03 4.82
N ASP A 328 -32.31 -19.43 5.89
CA ASP A 328 -33.35 -18.71 6.62
C ASP A 328 -32.78 -17.40 7.22
N VAL A 329 -33.37 -16.28 6.84
CA VAL A 329 -33.19 -14.99 7.51
C VAL A 329 -34.57 -14.36 7.71
N SER A 330 -35.29 -14.85 8.71
CA SER A 330 -36.55 -14.27 9.15
C SER A 330 -36.35 -13.57 10.50
N GLY A 331 -36.55 -12.25 10.53
CA GLY A 331 -36.48 -11.47 11.77
C GLY A 331 -36.60 -9.97 11.59
N CYS A 332 -37.84 -9.48 11.58
CA CYS A 332 -38.26 -8.09 11.84
C CYS A 332 -38.12 -7.05 10.72
N ARG A 333 -39.16 -6.93 9.88
CA ARG A 333 -39.68 -5.62 9.44
C ARG A 333 -41.16 -5.53 9.78
N ALA A 334 -41.50 -4.57 10.64
CA ALA A 334 -42.85 -4.05 10.77
C ALA A 334 -43.05 -2.96 9.72
N GLU A 335 -44.09 -3.11 8.92
CA GLU A 335 -44.60 -2.10 8.00
C GLU A 335 -45.18 -0.91 8.77
N CYS A 336 -45.07 0.29 8.20
CA CYS A 336 -46.23 1.19 8.09
C CYS A 336 -46.02 2.24 7.00
N ARG A 337 -47.13 2.50 6.31
CA ARG A 337 -47.30 3.13 5.00
C ARG A 337 -47.03 4.65 4.98
N SER A 338 -46.59 5.13 3.82
CA SER A 338 -46.71 6.53 3.40
C SER A 338 -48.18 6.90 3.08
N PRO A 339 -48.51 8.21 3.05
CA PRO A 339 -48.72 8.80 1.72
C PRO A 339 -48.30 10.28 1.57
N GLY A 340 -47.76 10.59 0.39
CA GLY A 340 -48.11 11.76 -0.44
C GLY A 340 -47.73 13.18 0.01
N GLY A 341 -47.20 13.98 -0.93
CA GLY A 341 -47.38 15.45 -0.89
C GLY A 341 -46.18 16.28 -1.35
N ARG A 342 -46.38 17.03 -2.44
CA ARG A 342 -45.43 17.95 -3.07
C ARG A 342 -45.28 19.30 -2.33
N THR A 343 -44.17 19.97 -2.64
CA THR A 343 -43.91 21.44 -2.70
C THR A 343 -43.80 22.26 -1.41
N GLY A 344 -42.81 23.17 -1.39
CA GLY A 344 -42.95 24.48 -0.74
C GLY A 344 -41.77 24.96 0.11
N LYS A 345 -41.10 26.02 -0.37
CA LYS A 345 -40.06 26.81 0.33
C LYS A 345 -40.55 27.41 1.66
N ARG A 346 -39.66 27.51 2.67
CA ARG A 346 -39.19 28.75 3.36
C ARG A 346 -38.66 28.45 4.77
N HIS A 347 -37.51 29.05 5.09
CA HIS A 347 -37.01 29.32 6.46
C HIS A 347 -37.97 30.25 7.22
N PRO A 348 -38.01 30.18 8.56
CA PRO A 348 -37.18 31.10 9.36
C PRO A 348 -36.54 30.52 10.63
N ARG A 349 -35.71 31.39 11.21
CA ARG A 349 -34.77 31.32 12.31
C ARG A 349 -35.35 30.90 13.67
N GLY A 350 -34.45 30.37 14.51
CA GLY A 350 -34.33 30.76 15.93
C GLY A 350 -34.98 29.83 16.94
N GLY A 351 -34.16 29.17 17.77
CA GLY A 351 -34.61 28.46 18.96
C GLY A 351 -33.54 27.50 19.48
N GLY A 352 -32.76 27.95 20.47
CA GLY A 352 -31.81 27.09 21.15
C GLY A 352 -32.50 26.03 22.02
N TRP A 353 -31.90 24.84 22.09
CA TRP A 353 -32.14 23.89 23.18
C TRP A 353 -30.92 22.99 23.39
N ARG A 354 -30.70 22.66 24.67
CA ARG A 354 -29.53 22.01 25.28
C ARG A 354 -29.39 20.52 24.92
N PRO A 355 -28.19 19.92 25.09
CA PRO A 355 -27.93 18.53 24.67
C PRO A 355 -28.55 17.51 25.64
N PRO A 356 -29.06 16.36 25.16
CA PRO A 356 -29.38 15.24 26.03
C PRO A 356 -28.10 14.51 26.47
N GLY A 357 -28.08 14.15 27.74
CA GLY A 357 -26.96 13.57 28.46
C GLY A 357 -26.64 12.12 28.11
N ARG A 358 -25.53 11.69 28.72
CA ARG A 358 -24.93 10.35 28.75
C ARG A 358 -25.98 9.24 28.90
N CYS A 359 -25.99 8.29 27.97
CA CYS A 359 -26.52 6.95 28.23
C CYS A 359 -25.46 6.09 28.92
N SER A 360 -25.75 5.72 30.16
CA SER A 360 -25.04 4.74 30.98
C SER A 360 -25.26 3.32 30.44
N ARG A 361 -24.16 2.54 30.41
CA ARG A 361 -24.14 1.09 30.16
C ARG A 361 -24.96 0.33 31.23
N PRO A 362 -25.72 -0.71 30.88
CA PRO A 362 -26.10 -1.75 31.82
C PRO A 362 -24.98 -2.79 31.95
N SER A 363 -24.67 -3.13 33.19
CA SER A 363 -23.73 -4.17 33.62
C SER A 363 -24.39 -5.56 33.65
N ARG A 364 -23.79 -6.51 32.92
CA ARG A 364 -23.58 -7.97 33.19
C ARG A 364 -24.79 -8.90 33.50
N PRO A 365 -24.69 -10.20 33.17
CA PRO A 365 -24.04 -11.16 34.07
C PRO A 365 -23.01 -12.07 33.40
N ALA A 366 -22.13 -12.63 34.23
CA ALA A 366 -21.15 -13.65 33.87
C ALA A 366 -21.81 -15.03 33.72
N ALA A 367 -21.31 -15.79 32.74
CA ALA A 367 -21.20 -17.25 32.75
C ALA A 367 -20.01 -17.62 31.87
#